data_AF-A0A0M8WSC3-F1
#
_entry.id   AF-A0A0M8WSC3-F1
#
_cell.length_a   1.000
_cell.length_b   1.000
_cell.length_c   1.000
_cell.angle_alpha   90.00
_cell.angle_beta   90.00
_cell.angle_gamma   90.00
#
_symmetry.space_group_name_H-M   'P 1'
#
loop_
_entity.id
_entity.type
_entity.pdbx_description
1 polymer ?
#
loop_
_entity_poly.entity_id
_entity_poly.type
_entity_poly.pdbx_seq_one_letter_code
_entity_poly.pdbx_strand_id
1 'polypeptide(L)'
;TFGFLERYGRTSDLAKRHDLPYHIIGSDLAGVVLRTGPGVNSWKPGDEVVAHCLSVELESSDGHNDTMLDPEQRIWGFETNFGGLAEIALVKSNQLMPKPGHLSWEEAAAPGLVNSTAYRQLVSRNGAGMKQGDNVLIWGASGGLGSYATQFALAGGANPICVVSSEQKAAICRSMGADAIIDRNAEGYKFWKDENTQDPKEWKRFGKRIRELTGGEDIDIVFEHPGRETFGASVFVTRKGGTITTCASTSGYMHEYDNRYLWMSLKRIIGSHFANYREAWEANRLIAKGKIHPTLSK
;
A
#
# COMPACT_ATOMS: atom_id res chain seq x y z
N THR A 1 -10.34 24.20 -14.03
CA THR A 1 -10.13 22.76 -14.29
C THR A 1 -8.85 22.36 -13.56
N PHE A 2 -8.83 21.26 -12.79
CA PHE A 2 -7.73 20.87 -11.87
C PHE A 2 -7.38 21.88 -10.76
N GLY A 3 -8.34 22.23 -9.89
CA GLY A 3 -8.11 23.22 -8.82
C GLY A 3 -6.98 22.88 -7.83
N PHE A 4 -6.56 21.61 -7.72
CA PHE A 4 -5.39 21.23 -6.93
C PHE A 4 -4.05 21.60 -7.61
N LEU A 5 -3.95 21.49 -8.95
CA LEU A 5 -2.77 21.93 -9.70
C LEU A 5 -2.65 23.44 -9.70
N GLU A 6 -3.77 24.15 -9.80
CA GLU A 6 -3.82 25.62 -9.67
C GLU A 6 -3.32 26.07 -8.29
N ARG A 7 -3.76 25.40 -7.21
CA ARG A 7 -3.23 25.67 -5.87
C ARG A 7 -1.75 25.39 -5.77
N TYR A 8 -1.27 24.27 -6.33
CA TYR A 8 0.15 23.96 -6.33
C TYR A 8 0.96 24.99 -7.13
N GLY A 9 0.49 25.41 -8.30
CA GLY A 9 1.17 26.41 -9.14
C GLY A 9 1.42 27.75 -8.45
N ARG A 10 0.66 28.06 -7.39
CA ARG A 10 0.81 29.29 -6.61
C ARG A 10 1.87 29.19 -5.49
N THR A 11 2.40 28.00 -5.19
CA THR A 11 3.34 27.83 -4.06
C THR A 11 4.76 28.29 -4.37
N SER A 12 5.20 28.22 -5.62
CA SER A 12 6.52 28.72 -6.05
C SER A 12 6.60 28.95 -7.56
N ASP A 13 7.60 29.69 -8.01
CA ASP A 13 7.87 29.88 -9.45
C ASP A 13 8.14 28.55 -10.18
N LEU A 14 8.78 27.60 -9.50
CA LEU A 14 9.00 26.26 -10.03
C LEU A 14 7.72 25.42 -10.09
N ALA A 15 6.72 25.71 -9.25
CA ALA A 15 5.47 24.97 -9.24
C ALA A 15 4.50 25.43 -10.35
N LYS A 16 4.60 26.69 -10.81
CA LYS A 16 3.74 27.27 -11.87
C LYS A 16 3.59 26.39 -13.11
N ARG A 17 4.64 25.65 -13.49
CA ARG A 17 4.60 24.72 -14.63
C ARG A 17 3.57 23.60 -14.51
N HIS A 18 3.11 23.27 -13.30
CA HIS A 18 2.10 22.23 -13.12
C HIS A 18 0.68 22.76 -13.34
N ASP A 19 0.45 24.06 -13.21
CA ASP A 19 -0.84 24.73 -13.45
C ASP A 19 -1.03 24.97 -14.96
N LEU A 20 -1.59 23.96 -15.62
CA LEU A 20 -1.81 23.92 -17.06
C LEU A 20 -3.26 23.54 -17.35
N PRO A 21 -3.79 23.89 -18.54
CA PRO A 21 -5.15 23.51 -18.93
C PRO A 21 -5.32 22.00 -19.19
N TYR A 22 -4.25 21.21 -19.08
CA TYR A 22 -4.23 19.76 -19.23
C TYR A 22 -3.46 19.10 -18.08
N HIS A 23 -3.69 17.80 -17.86
CA HIS A 23 -3.02 17.01 -16.82
C HIS A 23 -2.51 15.69 -17.39
N ILE A 24 -1.20 15.51 -17.42
CA ILE A 24 -0.54 14.24 -17.75
C ILE A 24 -0.47 13.40 -16.47
N ILE A 25 -1.16 12.27 -16.49
CA ILE A 25 -1.32 11.36 -15.33
C ILE A 25 -0.25 10.25 -15.30
N GLY A 26 -0.22 9.47 -14.22
CA GLY A 26 0.61 8.27 -14.07
C GLY A 26 1.60 8.41 -12.92
N SER A 27 1.53 7.51 -11.95
CA SER A 27 2.30 7.59 -10.69
C SER A 27 3.38 6.51 -10.56
N ASP A 28 3.64 5.78 -11.64
CA ASP A 28 4.69 4.78 -11.74
C ASP A 28 5.44 4.98 -13.06
N LEU A 29 6.74 4.69 -13.09
CA LEU A 29 7.54 4.65 -14.31
C LEU A 29 8.69 3.66 -14.18
N ALA A 30 9.16 3.17 -15.34
CA ALA A 30 10.50 2.62 -15.53
C ALA A 30 11.06 3.22 -16.81
N GLY A 31 12.31 3.66 -16.81
CA GLY A 31 12.90 4.31 -17.97
C GLY A 31 14.36 4.69 -17.78
N VAL A 32 14.84 5.59 -18.63
CA VAL A 32 16.23 6.06 -18.64
C VAL A 32 16.26 7.56 -18.37
N VAL A 33 17.14 7.99 -17.46
CA VAL A 33 17.35 9.42 -17.19
C VAL A 33 17.85 10.12 -18.45
N LEU A 34 17.12 11.12 -18.94
CA LEU A 34 17.52 11.90 -20.12
C LEU A 34 18.39 13.11 -19.76
N ARG A 35 18.00 13.86 -18.74
CA ARG A 35 18.66 15.09 -18.27
C ARG A 35 18.45 15.27 -16.77
N THR A 36 19.32 16.02 -16.12
CA THR A 36 19.21 16.37 -14.70
C THR A 36 19.25 17.87 -14.50
N GLY A 37 18.52 18.36 -13.49
CA GLY A 37 18.57 19.76 -13.08
C GLY A 37 19.84 20.10 -12.28
N PRO A 38 20.06 21.39 -11.99
CA PRO A 38 21.18 21.83 -11.14
C PRO A 38 21.18 21.15 -9.76
N GLY A 39 22.37 20.82 -9.24
CA GLY A 39 22.55 20.23 -7.91
C GLY A 39 22.34 18.72 -7.81
N VAL A 40 21.80 18.07 -8.85
CA VAL A 40 21.69 16.60 -8.88
C VAL A 40 23.08 15.97 -8.98
N ASN A 41 23.40 15.08 -8.04
CA ASN A 41 24.68 14.36 -7.99
C ASN A 41 24.55 12.82 -8.06
N SER A 42 23.40 12.28 -7.65
CA SER A 42 23.18 10.84 -7.46
C SER A 42 22.75 10.13 -8.75
N TRP A 43 22.41 10.90 -9.78
CA TRP A 43 21.87 10.43 -11.06
C TRP A 43 22.48 11.20 -12.21
N LYS A 44 22.64 10.56 -13.37
CA LYS A 44 23.15 11.15 -14.61
C LYS A 44 22.39 10.62 -15.83
N PRO A 45 22.45 11.30 -16.98
CA PRO A 45 21.90 10.77 -18.23
C PRO A 45 22.39 9.36 -18.52
N GLY A 46 21.48 8.46 -18.91
CA GLY A 46 21.76 7.05 -19.18
C GLY A 46 21.51 6.09 -18.03
N ASP A 47 21.26 6.56 -16.80
CA ASP A 47 20.91 5.68 -15.68
C ASP A 47 19.51 5.07 -15.89
N GLU A 48 19.37 3.76 -15.70
CA GLU A 48 18.09 3.05 -15.71
C GLU A 48 17.40 3.14 -14.34
N VAL A 49 16.18 3.65 -14.32
CA VAL A 49 15.47 4.03 -13.10
C VAL A 49 14.02 3.57 -13.09
N VAL A 50 13.50 3.38 -11.89
CA VAL A 50 12.07 3.40 -11.56
C VAL A 50 11.80 4.61 -10.66
N ALA A 51 10.54 5.02 -10.48
CA ALA A 51 10.23 6.15 -9.59
C ALA A 51 9.21 5.79 -8.51
N HIS A 52 9.43 6.33 -7.31
CA HIS A 52 8.46 6.43 -6.23
C HIS A 52 7.59 7.67 -6.42
N CYS A 53 6.30 7.59 -6.08
CA CYS A 53 5.35 8.68 -6.34
C CYS A 53 5.34 9.78 -5.28
N LEU A 54 5.98 9.63 -4.12
CA LEU A 54 5.97 10.69 -3.10
C LEU A 54 6.86 11.86 -3.54
N SER A 55 6.26 13.03 -3.77
CA SER A 55 6.95 14.29 -3.95
C SER A 55 6.79 15.15 -2.70
N VAL A 56 7.92 15.49 -2.07
CA VAL A 56 7.97 16.38 -0.89
C VAL A 56 8.88 17.57 -1.18
N GLU A 57 8.59 18.71 -0.55
CA GLU A 57 9.48 19.89 -0.59
C GLU A 57 10.51 19.87 0.54
N LEU A 58 10.13 19.39 1.74
CA LEU A 58 10.99 19.31 2.93
C LEU A 58 11.51 20.67 3.44
N GLU A 59 10.82 21.76 3.11
CA GLU A 59 11.07 23.08 3.69
C GLU A 59 10.59 23.17 5.14
N SER A 60 9.46 22.53 5.45
CA SER A 60 8.95 22.42 6.82
C SER A 60 9.80 21.46 7.65
N SER A 61 9.96 21.75 8.94
CA SER A 61 10.63 20.86 9.90
C SER A 61 9.89 19.53 10.13
N ASP A 62 8.58 19.49 9.88
CA ASP A 62 7.71 18.38 10.27
C ASP A 62 8.10 17.07 9.56
N GLY A 63 8.55 17.17 8.30
CA GLY A 63 8.95 16.03 7.47
C GLY A 63 10.34 15.45 7.77
N HIS A 64 11.13 16.06 8.66
CA HIS A 64 12.54 15.67 8.85
C HIS A 64 12.74 14.43 9.72
N ASN A 65 11.70 13.96 10.42
CA ASN A 65 11.73 12.67 11.14
C ASN A 65 10.97 11.55 10.41
N ASP A 66 10.02 11.90 9.54
CA ASP A 66 9.40 11.03 8.54
C ASP A 66 8.83 11.91 7.42
N THR A 67 9.30 11.75 6.19
CA THR A 67 8.89 12.64 5.08
C THR A 67 7.40 12.54 4.75
N MET A 68 6.72 11.49 5.22
CA MET A 68 5.26 11.37 5.14
C MET A 68 4.50 12.41 5.97
N LEU A 69 5.19 13.12 6.87
CA LEU A 69 4.64 14.19 7.70
C LEU A 69 4.90 15.58 7.10
N ASP A 70 5.56 15.65 5.94
CA ASP A 70 5.72 16.92 5.23
C ASP A 70 4.34 17.47 4.83
N PRO A 71 4.00 18.72 5.21
CA PRO A 71 2.68 19.28 4.94
C PRO A 71 2.44 19.58 3.45
N GLU A 72 3.51 19.59 2.64
CA GLU A 72 3.50 19.84 1.20
C GLU A 72 3.70 18.54 0.40
N GLN A 73 3.58 17.38 1.05
CA GLN A 73 3.64 16.09 0.37
C GLN A 73 2.53 15.99 -0.68
N ARG A 74 2.89 15.43 -1.83
CA ARG A 74 2.00 15.25 -2.99
C ARG A 74 2.28 13.95 -3.70
N ILE A 75 1.26 13.40 -4.34
CA ILE A 75 1.37 12.25 -5.23
C ILE A 75 1.79 12.72 -6.62
N TRP A 76 2.99 12.33 -7.04
CA TRP A 76 3.47 12.59 -8.38
C TRP A 76 2.55 11.94 -9.44
N GLY A 77 2.22 12.69 -10.49
CA GLY A 77 1.30 12.26 -11.56
C GLY A 77 -0.19 12.20 -11.16
N PHE A 78 -0.54 12.56 -9.91
CA PHE A 78 -1.92 12.74 -9.47
C PHE A 78 -2.14 14.16 -8.94
N GLU A 79 -1.43 14.60 -7.90
CA GLU A 79 -1.45 15.99 -7.38
C GLU A 79 -0.39 16.89 -8.02
N THR A 80 0.34 16.35 -9.00
CA THR A 80 1.25 17.09 -9.86
C THR A 80 1.00 16.71 -11.31
N ASN A 81 1.32 17.63 -12.22
CA ASN A 81 1.39 17.36 -13.65
C ASN A 81 2.65 16.57 -14.05
N PHE A 82 2.76 16.18 -15.32
CA PHE A 82 3.93 15.47 -15.90
C PHE A 82 4.16 14.07 -15.32
N GLY A 83 3.07 13.30 -15.16
CA GLY A 83 3.09 11.90 -14.73
C GLY A 83 3.71 10.94 -15.76
N GLY A 84 3.79 9.66 -15.36
CA GLY A 84 4.47 8.58 -16.09
C GLY A 84 3.73 7.95 -17.24
N LEU A 85 2.43 8.23 -17.46
CA LEU A 85 1.69 7.76 -18.64
C LEU A 85 1.95 8.68 -19.84
N ALA A 86 3.22 8.84 -20.18
CA ALA A 86 3.74 9.64 -21.28
C ALA A 86 5.12 9.11 -21.71
N GLU A 87 5.60 9.54 -22.89
CA GLU A 87 6.96 9.20 -23.36
C GLU A 87 8.06 9.86 -22.53
N ILE A 88 7.75 11.00 -21.90
CA ILE A 88 8.66 11.76 -21.03
C ILE A 88 7.91 12.19 -19.78
N ALA A 89 8.53 11.97 -18.62
CA ALA A 89 8.05 12.41 -17.32
C ALA A 89 9.02 13.41 -16.68
N LEU A 90 8.49 14.27 -15.80
CA LEU A 90 9.29 15.14 -14.95
C LEU A 90 9.13 14.71 -13.49
N VAL A 91 10.24 14.30 -12.87
CA VAL A 91 10.29 13.81 -11.49
C VAL A 91 11.40 14.50 -10.71
N LYS A 92 11.27 14.57 -9.38
CA LYS A 92 12.38 14.97 -8.51
C LYS A 92 13.40 13.84 -8.41
N SER A 93 14.68 14.18 -8.27
CA SER A 93 15.76 13.18 -8.16
C SER A 93 15.64 12.29 -6.91
N ASN A 94 14.98 12.76 -5.85
CA ASN A 94 14.68 12.02 -4.63
C ASN A 94 13.44 11.11 -4.75
N GLN A 95 12.91 10.92 -5.96
CA GLN A 95 11.90 9.91 -6.27
C GLN A 95 12.51 8.71 -6.99
N LEU A 96 13.67 8.87 -7.62
CA LEU A 96 14.28 7.86 -8.48
C LEU A 96 14.89 6.74 -7.66
N MET A 97 14.74 5.50 -8.13
CA MET A 97 15.38 4.31 -7.58
C MET A 97 15.98 3.51 -8.73
N PRO A 98 17.03 2.70 -8.51
CA PRO A 98 17.62 1.92 -9.59
C PRO A 98 16.62 0.88 -10.09
N LYS A 99 16.50 0.74 -11.41
CA LYS A 99 15.70 -0.32 -12.03
C LYS A 99 16.28 -1.69 -11.65
N PRO A 100 15.45 -2.66 -11.20
CA PRO A 100 15.89 -4.04 -11.05
C PRO A 100 16.38 -4.61 -12.40
N GLY A 101 17.66 -4.97 -12.49
CA GLY A 101 18.30 -5.36 -13.75
C GLY A 101 17.80 -6.68 -14.37
N HIS A 102 17.09 -7.51 -13.60
CA HIS A 102 16.55 -8.79 -14.07
C HIS A 102 15.10 -8.72 -14.55
N LEU A 103 14.45 -7.54 -14.46
CA LEU A 103 13.06 -7.34 -14.88
C LEU A 103 12.99 -6.63 -16.23
N SER A 104 11.92 -6.88 -16.98
CA SER A 104 11.55 -6.05 -18.13
C SER A 104 11.16 -4.62 -17.70
N TRP A 105 10.86 -3.74 -18.66
CA TRP A 105 10.49 -2.35 -18.34
C TRP A 105 9.13 -2.29 -17.65
N GLU A 106 8.13 -2.97 -18.21
CA GLU A 106 6.78 -3.08 -17.68
C GLU A 106 6.74 -3.80 -16.33
N GLU A 107 7.54 -4.86 -16.15
CA GLU A 107 7.69 -5.54 -14.87
C GLU A 107 8.33 -4.65 -13.81
N ALA A 108 9.32 -3.81 -14.19
CA ALA A 108 9.96 -2.88 -13.26
C ALA A 108 9.05 -1.69 -12.89
N ALA A 109 8.16 -1.27 -13.78
CA ALA A 109 7.23 -0.16 -13.53
C ALA A 109 6.03 -0.57 -12.67
N ALA A 110 5.60 -1.83 -12.73
CA ALA A 110 4.38 -2.30 -12.07
C ALA A 110 4.33 -2.22 -10.53
N PRO A 111 5.44 -2.40 -9.77
CA PRO A 111 5.37 -2.46 -8.31
C PRO A 111 5.21 -1.11 -7.61
N GLY A 112 5.87 -0.06 -8.11
CA GLY A 112 6.23 1.18 -7.41
C GLY A 112 5.32 1.57 -6.23
N LEU A 113 4.20 2.19 -6.54
CA LEU A 113 3.25 2.75 -5.58
C LEU A 113 2.66 1.69 -4.62
N VAL A 114 2.14 0.58 -5.15
CA VAL A 114 1.41 -0.40 -4.33
C VAL A 114 2.36 -1.27 -3.48
N ASN A 115 3.55 -1.59 -3.99
CA ASN A 115 4.57 -2.34 -3.27
C ASN A 115 5.12 -1.53 -2.09
N SER A 116 5.50 -0.27 -2.33
CA SER A 116 6.02 0.60 -1.27
C SER A 116 4.97 0.88 -0.19
N THR A 117 3.70 1.06 -0.59
CA THR A 117 2.59 1.22 0.36
C THR A 117 2.40 -0.02 1.24
N ALA A 118 2.39 -1.21 0.64
CA ALA A 118 2.30 -2.46 1.39
C ALA A 118 3.51 -2.66 2.32
N TYR A 119 4.71 -2.28 1.88
CA TYR A 119 5.93 -2.34 2.71
C TYR A 119 5.81 -1.43 3.95
N ARG A 120 5.43 -0.15 3.79
CA ARG A 120 5.23 0.75 4.94
C ARG A 120 4.16 0.21 5.87
N GLN A 121 3.02 -0.23 5.31
CA GLN A 121 1.87 -0.65 6.10
C GLN A 121 2.15 -1.93 6.91
N LEU A 122 2.86 -2.92 6.34
CA LEU A 122 3.05 -4.22 6.98
C LEU A 122 4.45 -4.38 7.61
N VAL A 123 5.51 -4.04 6.88
CA VAL A 123 6.90 -4.36 7.26
C VAL A 123 7.53 -3.26 8.11
N SER A 124 7.32 -2.00 7.74
CA SER A 124 7.93 -0.86 8.45
C SER A 124 7.40 -0.73 9.87
N ARG A 125 8.25 -0.19 10.76
CA ARG A 125 7.85 0.21 12.13
C ARG A 125 6.88 1.40 12.15
N ASN A 126 6.76 2.13 11.03
CA ASN A 126 5.74 3.17 10.87
C ASN A 126 4.33 2.58 10.64
N GLY A 127 4.26 1.32 10.21
CA GLY A 127 3.01 0.55 10.09
C GLY A 127 2.92 -0.52 11.17
N ALA A 128 2.71 -1.77 10.77
CA ALA A 128 2.48 -2.88 11.69
C ALA A 128 3.76 -3.39 12.36
N GLY A 129 4.93 -3.24 11.72
CA GLY A 129 6.19 -3.82 12.20
C GLY A 129 6.15 -5.34 12.32
N MET A 130 5.64 -6.02 11.28
CA MET A 130 5.46 -7.48 11.23
C MET A 130 6.74 -8.24 11.59
N LYS A 131 6.58 -9.34 12.32
CA LYS A 131 7.65 -10.30 12.63
C LYS A 131 7.32 -11.71 12.14
N GLN A 132 8.34 -12.54 12.05
CA GLN A 132 8.18 -13.97 11.79
C GLN A 132 7.23 -14.61 12.83
N GLY A 133 6.37 -15.53 12.37
CA GLY A 133 5.35 -16.20 13.17
C GLY A 133 4.04 -15.45 13.34
N ASP A 134 3.94 -14.18 12.93
CA ASP A 134 2.67 -13.44 12.99
C ASP A 134 1.62 -14.06 12.07
N ASN A 135 0.38 -14.17 12.53
CA ASN A 135 -0.76 -14.43 11.67
C ASN A 135 -1.27 -13.09 11.11
N VAL A 136 -1.25 -12.94 9.78
CA VAL A 136 -1.58 -11.68 9.10
C VAL A 136 -2.82 -11.87 8.24
N LEU A 137 -3.93 -11.20 8.58
CA LEU A 137 -5.12 -11.19 7.73
C LEU A 137 -4.93 -10.18 6.60
N ILE A 138 -5.03 -10.63 5.35
CA ILE A 138 -4.80 -9.80 4.17
C ILE A 138 -6.09 -9.71 3.35
N TRP A 139 -6.76 -8.57 3.43
CA TRP A 139 -7.92 -8.30 2.58
C TRP A 139 -7.51 -8.09 1.13
N GLY A 140 -8.30 -8.63 0.19
CA GLY A 140 -8.05 -8.45 -1.25
C GLY A 140 -6.67 -8.95 -1.68
N ALA A 141 -6.27 -10.13 -1.19
CA ALA A 141 -4.91 -10.66 -1.27
C ALA A 141 -4.35 -10.86 -2.69
N SER A 142 -5.19 -10.88 -3.72
CA SER A 142 -4.76 -10.95 -5.13
C SER A 142 -4.79 -9.60 -5.85
N GLY A 143 -5.18 -8.52 -5.19
CA GLY A 143 -5.13 -7.16 -5.73
C GLY A 143 -3.74 -6.53 -5.62
N GLY A 144 -3.60 -5.27 -6.06
CA GLY A 144 -2.32 -4.55 -6.04
C GLY A 144 -1.62 -4.60 -4.67
N LEU A 145 -2.23 -3.99 -3.64
CA LEU A 145 -1.69 -4.01 -2.27
C LEU A 145 -1.56 -5.42 -1.68
N GLY A 146 -2.63 -6.21 -1.79
CA GLY A 146 -2.72 -7.53 -1.16
C GLY A 146 -1.69 -8.52 -1.70
N SER A 147 -1.34 -8.42 -2.99
CA SER A 147 -0.37 -9.32 -3.60
C SER A 147 1.05 -9.09 -3.05
N TYR A 148 1.47 -7.84 -2.88
CA TYR A 148 2.74 -7.51 -2.23
C TYR A 148 2.69 -7.79 -0.72
N ALA A 149 1.59 -7.48 -0.03
CA ALA A 149 1.43 -7.82 1.39
C ALA A 149 1.56 -9.33 1.65
N THR A 150 1.00 -10.17 0.76
CA THR A 150 1.10 -11.63 0.84
C THR A 150 2.55 -12.08 0.69
N GLN A 151 3.25 -11.55 -0.33
CA GLN A 151 4.67 -11.85 -0.53
C GLN A 151 5.54 -11.37 0.64
N PHE A 152 5.27 -10.19 1.22
CA PHE A 152 5.98 -9.71 2.39
C PHE A 152 5.77 -10.61 3.60
N ALA A 153 4.53 -11.05 3.87
CA ALA A 153 4.24 -11.98 4.95
C ALA A 153 5.05 -13.28 4.78
N LEU A 154 4.98 -13.90 3.61
CA LEU A 154 5.71 -15.14 3.31
C LEU A 154 7.23 -14.95 3.43
N ALA A 155 7.78 -13.92 2.78
CA ALA A 155 9.22 -13.63 2.80
C ALA A 155 9.73 -13.24 4.20
N GLY A 156 8.87 -12.68 5.05
CA GLY A 156 9.16 -12.33 6.44
C GLY A 156 8.95 -13.47 7.45
N GLY A 157 8.52 -14.66 6.99
CA GLY A 157 8.23 -15.81 7.84
C GLY A 157 6.95 -15.68 8.67
N ALA A 158 6.03 -14.80 8.26
CA ALA A 158 4.69 -14.69 8.81
C ALA A 158 3.70 -15.58 8.01
N ASN A 159 2.52 -15.80 8.58
CA ASN A 159 1.48 -16.66 8.01
C ASN A 159 0.36 -15.77 7.43
N PRO A 160 0.25 -15.62 6.11
CA PRO A 160 -0.83 -14.84 5.51
C PRO A 160 -2.16 -15.63 5.47
N ILE A 161 -3.22 -15.05 6.03
CA ILE A 161 -4.60 -15.48 5.84
C ILE A 161 -5.19 -14.59 4.73
N CYS A 162 -5.20 -15.11 3.51
CA CYS A 162 -5.57 -14.37 2.31
C CYS A 162 -7.08 -14.35 2.10
N VAL A 163 -7.69 -13.15 2.03
CA VAL A 163 -9.10 -13.01 1.65
C VAL A 163 -9.22 -12.62 0.18
N VAL A 164 -9.96 -13.41 -0.59
CA VAL A 164 -10.24 -13.21 -2.01
C VAL A 164 -11.74 -13.28 -2.28
N SER A 165 -12.14 -13.15 -3.55
CA SER A 165 -13.55 -13.11 -3.97
C SER A 165 -13.90 -14.10 -5.09
N SER A 166 -12.98 -15.00 -5.45
CA SER A 166 -13.20 -16.07 -6.42
C SER A 166 -12.09 -17.12 -6.35
N GLU A 167 -12.38 -18.32 -6.85
CA GLU A 167 -11.38 -19.40 -6.94
C GLU A 167 -10.20 -19.05 -7.85
N GLN A 168 -10.41 -18.31 -8.95
CA GLN A 168 -9.30 -17.86 -9.80
C GLN A 168 -8.33 -16.95 -9.04
N LYS A 169 -8.85 -16.10 -8.15
CA LYS A 169 -8.04 -15.25 -7.27
C LYS A 169 -7.38 -16.05 -6.16
N ALA A 170 -8.04 -17.09 -5.64
CA ALA A 170 -7.45 -18.02 -4.69
C ALA A 170 -6.24 -18.74 -5.31
N ALA A 171 -6.34 -19.18 -6.57
CA ALA A 171 -5.24 -19.83 -7.29
C ALA A 171 -3.99 -18.92 -7.39
N ILE A 172 -4.17 -17.61 -7.58
CA ILE A 172 -3.06 -16.63 -7.58
C ILE A 172 -2.39 -16.58 -6.19
N CYS A 173 -3.17 -16.55 -5.11
CA CYS A 173 -2.60 -16.58 -3.76
C CYS A 173 -1.82 -17.88 -3.50
N ARG A 174 -2.34 -19.03 -3.95
CA ARG A 174 -1.61 -20.32 -3.86
C ARG A 174 -0.32 -20.31 -4.66
N SER A 175 -0.32 -19.72 -5.87
CA SER A 175 0.90 -19.63 -6.68
C SER A 175 1.96 -18.70 -6.07
N MET A 176 1.56 -17.73 -5.25
CA MET A 176 2.50 -16.92 -4.45
C MET A 176 3.04 -17.69 -3.23
N GLY A 177 2.42 -18.79 -2.83
CA GLY A 177 2.81 -19.63 -1.69
C GLY A 177 1.92 -19.51 -0.46
N ALA A 178 0.72 -18.90 -0.57
CA ALA A 178 -0.23 -18.83 0.54
C ALA A 178 -1.16 -20.05 0.58
N ASP A 179 -1.25 -20.69 1.75
CA ASP A 179 -2.12 -21.87 1.97
C ASP A 179 -3.47 -21.49 2.59
N ALA A 180 -3.47 -20.57 3.55
CA ALA A 180 -4.67 -20.14 4.26
C ALA A 180 -5.46 -19.10 3.44
N ILE A 181 -6.50 -19.55 2.73
CA ILE A 181 -7.30 -18.69 1.85
C ILE A 181 -8.78 -18.77 2.21
N ILE A 182 -9.42 -17.61 2.26
CA ILE A 182 -10.86 -17.43 2.47
C ILE A 182 -11.43 -16.76 1.21
N ASP A 183 -12.33 -17.45 0.51
CA ASP A 183 -13.17 -16.81 -0.51
C ASP A 183 -14.41 -16.20 0.16
N ARG A 184 -14.43 -14.87 0.29
CA ARG A 184 -15.51 -14.16 0.99
C ARG A 184 -16.87 -14.30 0.29
N ASN A 185 -16.88 -14.55 -1.02
CA ASN A 185 -18.12 -14.74 -1.78
C ASN A 185 -18.67 -16.14 -1.57
N ALA A 186 -17.81 -17.16 -1.56
CA ALA A 186 -18.20 -18.54 -1.26
C ALA A 186 -18.71 -18.66 0.19
N GLU A 187 -18.06 -18.00 1.14
CA GLU A 187 -18.49 -17.95 2.54
C GLU A 187 -19.71 -17.04 2.76
N GLY A 188 -19.97 -16.09 1.85
CA GLY A 188 -21.15 -15.21 1.88
C GLY A 188 -21.26 -14.33 3.13
N TYR A 189 -20.14 -13.76 3.61
CA TYR A 189 -20.16 -12.88 4.80
C TYR A 189 -21.04 -11.64 4.59
N LYS A 190 -21.90 -11.36 5.57
CA LYS A 190 -22.77 -10.16 5.59
C LYS A 190 -22.52 -9.33 6.85
N PHE A 191 -21.39 -8.63 6.91
CA PHE A 191 -21.02 -7.86 8.09
C PHE A 191 -21.97 -6.69 8.41
N TRP A 192 -22.75 -6.25 7.42
CA TRP A 192 -23.81 -5.25 7.56
C TRP A 192 -25.17 -5.89 7.25
N LYS A 193 -26.14 -5.72 8.16
CA LYS A 193 -27.53 -6.20 7.98
C LYS A 193 -28.33 -5.26 7.09
N ASP A 194 -28.07 -3.98 7.26
CA ASP A 194 -28.67 -2.85 6.58
C ASP A 194 -27.63 -1.71 6.52
N GLU A 195 -28.05 -0.53 6.07
CA GLU A 195 -27.16 0.62 5.90
C GLU A 195 -26.53 1.12 7.20
N ASN A 196 -27.14 0.90 8.38
CA ASN A 196 -26.69 1.52 9.62
C ASN A 196 -26.37 0.51 10.74
N THR A 197 -26.53 -0.78 10.47
CA THR A 197 -26.42 -1.81 11.51
C THR A 197 -25.52 -2.96 11.07
N GLN A 198 -24.44 -3.17 11.82
CA GLN A 198 -23.56 -4.32 11.62
C GLN A 198 -24.08 -5.61 12.29
N ASP A 199 -23.59 -6.77 11.85
CA ASP A 199 -23.88 -8.08 12.44
C ASP A 199 -22.66 -8.70 13.16
N PRO A 200 -22.58 -8.58 14.49
CA PRO A 200 -21.54 -9.25 15.28
C PRO A 200 -21.53 -10.79 15.18
N LYS A 201 -22.64 -11.41 14.75
CA LYS A 201 -22.66 -12.87 14.49
C LYS A 201 -21.82 -13.23 13.27
N GLU A 202 -21.82 -12.37 12.24
CA GLU A 202 -21.02 -12.58 11.03
C GLU A 202 -19.54 -12.32 11.31
N TRP A 203 -19.19 -11.35 12.17
CA TRP A 203 -17.81 -11.19 12.64
C TRP A 203 -17.32 -12.44 13.38
N LYS A 204 -18.17 -13.04 14.24
CA LYS A 204 -17.86 -14.29 14.94
C LYS A 204 -17.69 -15.46 13.98
N ARG A 205 -18.55 -15.56 12.96
CA ARG A 205 -18.46 -16.61 11.93
C ARG A 205 -17.15 -16.50 11.15
N PHE A 206 -16.78 -15.29 10.74
CA PHE A 206 -15.50 -15.02 10.09
C PHE A 206 -14.31 -15.35 10.99
N GLY A 207 -14.33 -14.94 12.26
CA GLY A 207 -13.31 -15.29 13.24
C GLY A 207 -13.20 -16.80 13.50
N LYS A 208 -14.31 -17.55 13.45
CA LYS A 208 -14.28 -19.02 13.51
C LYS A 208 -13.52 -19.60 12.30
N ARG A 209 -13.81 -19.13 11.09
CA ARG A 209 -13.13 -19.58 9.87
C ARG A 209 -11.63 -19.29 9.91
N ILE A 210 -11.24 -18.12 10.42
CA ILE A 210 -9.83 -17.79 10.66
C ILE A 210 -9.19 -18.81 11.59
N ARG A 211 -9.80 -19.07 12.76
CA ARG A 211 -9.27 -20.02 13.75
C ARG A 211 -9.17 -21.46 13.24
N GLU A 212 -10.03 -21.87 12.31
CA GLU A 212 -9.91 -23.17 11.63
C GLU A 212 -8.62 -23.24 10.78
N LEU A 213 -8.19 -22.12 10.20
CA LEU A 213 -6.98 -22.04 9.38
C LEU A 213 -5.70 -21.83 10.19
N THR A 214 -5.79 -21.22 11.37
CA THR A 214 -4.64 -20.87 12.23
C THR A 214 -4.43 -21.83 13.40
N GLY A 215 -5.20 -22.92 13.50
CA GLY A 215 -5.10 -23.85 14.64
C GLY A 215 -5.62 -23.27 15.96
N GLY A 216 -6.55 -22.33 15.91
CA GLY A 216 -7.21 -21.73 17.08
C GLY A 216 -6.75 -20.33 17.43
N GLU A 217 -5.78 -19.77 16.71
CA GLU A 217 -5.21 -18.44 17.00
C GLU A 217 -5.97 -17.29 16.31
N ASP A 218 -6.06 -16.16 16.99
CA ASP A 218 -6.54 -14.90 16.39
C ASP A 218 -5.40 -14.18 15.62
N ILE A 219 -5.75 -13.14 14.86
CA ILE A 219 -4.85 -12.44 13.93
C ILE A 219 -3.97 -11.41 14.67
N ASP A 220 -2.65 -11.48 14.53
CA ASP A 220 -1.75 -10.47 15.09
C ASP A 220 -1.85 -9.12 14.35
N ILE A 221 -1.92 -9.17 13.01
CA ILE A 221 -1.97 -7.98 12.16
C ILE A 221 -3.09 -8.12 11.12
N VAL A 222 -3.99 -7.14 11.05
CA VAL A 222 -4.92 -7.00 9.92
C VAL A 222 -4.39 -5.95 8.95
N PHE A 223 -4.21 -6.35 7.70
CA PHE A 223 -3.89 -5.49 6.57
C PHE A 223 -5.20 -5.01 5.91
N GLU A 224 -5.66 -3.83 6.33
CA GLU A 224 -6.93 -3.20 5.95
C GLU A 224 -6.77 -2.19 4.79
N HIS A 225 -7.78 -2.15 3.94
CA HIS A 225 -7.95 -1.19 2.83
C HIS A 225 -9.38 -1.18 2.24
N PRO A 226 -10.22 -2.23 2.38
CA PRO A 226 -11.61 -2.12 1.97
C PRO A 226 -12.38 -1.06 2.78
N GLY A 227 -12.14 -0.92 4.08
CA GLY A 227 -12.78 0.11 4.91
C GLY A 227 -14.16 -0.31 5.40
N ARG A 228 -15.19 0.54 5.23
CA ARG A 228 -16.49 0.42 5.92
C ARG A 228 -17.08 -0.99 6.00
N GLU A 229 -17.08 -1.76 4.91
CA GLU A 229 -17.70 -3.08 4.86
C GLU A 229 -17.02 -4.08 5.81
N THR A 230 -15.70 -3.99 5.97
CA THR A 230 -14.88 -4.99 6.69
C THR A 230 -14.36 -4.50 8.04
N PHE A 231 -14.33 -3.19 8.28
CA PHE A 231 -13.59 -2.61 9.41
C PHE A 231 -14.03 -3.12 10.78
N GLY A 232 -15.33 -3.25 11.03
CA GLY A 232 -15.86 -3.81 12.28
C GLY A 232 -15.42 -5.26 12.51
N ALA A 233 -15.44 -6.09 11.45
CA ALA A 233 -14.96 -7.46 11.49
C ALA A 233 -13.44 -7.53 11.73
N SER A 234 -12.67 -6.66 11.07
CA SER A 234 -11.22 -6.53 11.24
C SER A 234 -10.85 -6.19 12.68
N VAL A 235 -11.51 -5.21 13.30
CA VAL A 235 -11.32 -4.89 14.71
C VAL A 235 -11.71 -6.07 15.60
N PHE A 236 -12.79 -6.79 15.27
CA PHE A 236 -13.26 -7.93 16.06
C PHE A 236 -12.26 -9.09 16.09
N VAL A 237 -11.78 -9.55 14.92
CA VAL A 237 -10.95 -10.77 14.77
C VAL A 237 -9.48 -10.59 15.12
N THR A 238 -9.03 -9.34 15.29
CA THR A 238 -7.65 -9.04 15.71
C THR A 238 -7.40 -9.57 17.13
N ARG A 239 -6.25 -10.20 17.37
CA ARG A 239 -5.81 -10.69 18.68
C ARG A 239 -5.72 -9.56 19.71
N LYS A 240 -5.81 -9.90 21.00
CA LYS A 240 -5.46 -8.98 22.10
C LYS A 240 -4.03 -8.44 21.90
N GLY A 241 -3.87 -7.12 21.93
CA GLY A 241 -2.60 -6.44 21.66
C GLY A 241 -2.24 -6.32 20.17
N GLY A 242 -3.04 -6.85 19.26
CA GLY A 242 -2.80 -6.84 17.82
C GLY A 242 -3.06 -5.48 17.17
N THR A 243 -2.72 -5.39 15.89
CA THR A 243 -2.74 -4.13 15.12
C THR A 243 -3.61 -4.27 13.87
N ILE A 244 -4.49 -3.29 13.67
CA ILE A 244 -5.20 -3.06 12.41
C ILE A 244 -4.49 -1.91 11.71
N THR A 245 -3.87 -2.17 10.56
CA THR A 245 -3.25 -1.12 9.75
C THR A 245 -4.13 -0.82 8.55
N THR A 246 -4.40 0.46 8.27
CA THR A 246 -5.30 0.86 7.19
C THR A 246 -4.70 1.97 6.32
N CYS A 247 -4.79 1.83 5.01
CA CYS A 247 -4.30 2.84 4.06
C CYS A 247 -5.34 3.36 3.07
N ALA A 248 -6.55 2.80 3.07
CA ALA A 248 -7.61 3.16 2.15
C ALA A 248 -8.98 2.74 2.70
N SER A 249 -10.04 3.04 1.93
CA SER A 249 -11.42 2.76 2.32
C SER A 249 -12.31 2.57 1.09
N THR A 250 -11.99 1.56 0.28
CA THR A 250 -12.64 1.26 -1.01
C THR A 250 -14.18 1.20 -0.94
N SER A 251 -14.76 0.62 0.12
CA SER A 251 -16.21 0.48 0.30
C SER A 251 -16.86 1.65 1.06
N GLY A 252 -16.10 2.69 1.40
CA GLY A 252 -16.56 3.85 2.17
C GLY A 252 -15.65 4.20 3.35
N TYR A 253 -15.41 5.50 3.54
CA TYR A 253 -14.51 6.06 4.56
C TYR A 253 -15.15 6.29 5.93
N MET A 254 -16.48 6.19 6.03
CA MET A 254 -17.18 6.24 7.32
C MET A 254 -17.08 4.87 8.00
N HIS A 255 -16.06 4.71 8.84
CA HIS A 255 -15.81 3.45 9.57
C HIS A 255 -16.65 3.39 10.83
N GLU A 256 -17.13 2.19 11.16
CA GLU A 256 -17.83 1.91 12.40
C GLU A 256 -17.29 0.60 12.98
N TYR A 257 -16.99 0.60 14.29
CA TYR A 257 -16.55 -0.58 15.02
C TYR A 257 -16.98 -0.50 16.48
N ASP A 258 -17.09 -1.67 17.13
CA ASP A 258 -17.38 -1.73 18.56
C ASP A 258 -16.08 -1.52 19.37
N ASN A 259 -15.96 -0.33 19.94
CA ASN A 259 -14.76 0.13 20.63
C ASN A 259 -14.40 -0.73 21.85
N ARG A 260 -15.34 -1.51 22.42
CA ARG A 260 -15.06 -2.43 23.54
C ARG A 260 -13.99 -3.45 23.15
N TYR A 261 -14.04 -3.99 21.93
CA TYR A 261 -13.03 -4.94 21.47
C TYR A 261 -11.66 -4.28 21.29
N LEU A 262 -11.62 -2.98 21.00
CA LEU A 262 -10.37 -2.23 20.89
C LEU A 262 -9.76 -2.00 22.27
N TRP A 263 -10.44 -1.28 23.17
CA TRP A 263 -9.85 -0.86 24.44
C TRP A 263 -9.67 -2.01 25.44
N MET A 264 -10.65 -2.93 25.56
CA MET A 264 -10.57 -4.03 26.53
C MET A 264 -9.50 -5.06 26.14
N SER A 265 -9.16 -5.11 24.85
CA SER A 265 -8.13 -6.00 24.32
C SER A 265 -6.86 -5.27 23.90
N LEU A 266 -6.72 -3.99 24.26
CA LEU A 266 -5.51 -3.18 24.02
C LEU A 266 -5.01 -3.22 22.56
N LYS A 267 -5.94 -3.25 21.60
CA LYS A 267 -5.62 -3.29 20.17
C LYS A 267 -5.24 -1.89 19.68
N ARG A 268 -4.61 -1.82 18.51
CA ARG A 268 -4.22 -0.56 17.87
C ARG A 268 -4.83 -0.45 16.47
N ILE A 269 -5.26 0.75 16.10
CA ILE A 269 -5.57 1.11 14.71
C ILE A 269 -4.49 2.11 14.27
N ILE A 270 -3.78 1.81 13.19
CA ILE A 270 -2.72 2.66 12.66
C ILE A 270 -3.07 3.05 11.22
N GLY A 271 -3.21 4.36 10.99
CA GLY A 271 -3.30 4.90 9.64
C GLY A 271 -1.92 4.86 8.96
N SER A 272 -1.89 4.39 7.71
CA SER A 272 -0.70 4.41 6.86
C SER A 272 -1.05 5.08 5.53
N HIS A 273 -0.06 5.71 4.90
CA HIS A 273 -0.23 6.34 3.61
C HIS A 273 1.11 6.23 2.87
N PHE A 274 1.09 5.79 1.61
CA PHE A 274 2.28 5.58 0.78
C PHE A 274 3.48 4.98 1.54
N ALA A 275 4.64 5.60 1.36
CA ALA A 275 5.93 5.25 1.91
C ALA A 275 6.80 6.51 1.86
N ASN A 276 7.65 6.74 2.86
CA ASN A 276 8.75 7.68 2.65
C ASN A 276 9.76 7.10 1.64
N TYR A 277 10.69 7.92 1.16
CA TYR A 277 11.64 7.49 0.14
C TYR A 277 12.53 6.32 0.60
N ARG A 278 12.87 6.24 1.89
CA ARG A 278 13.63 5.11 2.44
C ARG A 278 12.84 3.81 2.37
N GLU A 279 11.57 3.83 2.76
CA GLU A 279 10.68 2.67 2.71
C GLU A 279 10.45 2.22 1.26
N ALA A 280 10.26 3.14 0.33
CA ALA A 280 10.18 2.83 -1.10
C ALA A 280 11.47 2.20 -1.62
N TRP A 281 12.63 2.74 -1.21
CA TRP A 281 13.94 2.20 -1.57
C TRP A 281 14.16 0.78 -1.02
N GLU A 282 13.79 0.53 0.23
CA GLU A 282 13.88 -0.79 0.86
C GLU A 282 12.94 -1.80 0.17
N ALA A 283 11.72 -1.38 -0.19
CA ALA A 283 10.77 -2.19 -0.93
C ALA A 283 11.27 -2.53 -2.35
N ASN A 284 11.80 -1.56 -3.10
CA ASN A 284 12.41 -1.78 -4.42
C ASN A 284 13.65 -2.69 -4.33
N ARG A 285 14.45 -2.53 -3.26
CA ARG A 285 15.62 -3.40 -3.02
C ARG A 285 15.24 -4.85 -2.80
N LEU A 286 14.09 -5.15 -2.19
CA LEU A 286 13.62 -6.53 -2.04
C LEU A 286 13.24 -7.15 -3.39
N ILE A 287 12.68 -6.35 -4.31
CA ILE A 287 12.45 -6.76 -5.69
C ILE A 287 13.77 -7.01 -6.40
N ALA A 288 14.72 -6.08 -6.33
CA ALA A 288 16.05 -6.24 -6.93
C ALA A 288 16.80 -7.50 -6.45
N LYS A 289 16.48 -7.98 -5.24
CA LYS A 289 17.03 -9.21 -4.65
C LYS A 289 16.26 -10.50 -4.99
N GLY A 290 15.19 -10.40 -5.78
CA GLY A 290 14.32 -11.54 -6.11
C GLY A 290 13.61 -12.12 -4.89
N LYS A 291 13.35 -11.31 -3.85
CA LYS A 291 12.58 -11.71 -2.66
C LYS A 291 11.10 -11.37 -2.76
N ILE A 292 10.80 -10.37 -3.57
CA ILE A 292 9.45 -9.93 -3.91
C ILE A 292 9.41 -9.84 -5.43
N HIS A 293 8.33 -10.26 -6.04
CA HIS A 293 8.17 -10.34 -7.48
C HIS A 293 7.09 -9.36 -7.95
N PRO A 294 7.26 -8.75 -9.13
CA PRO A 294 6.22 -7.92 -9.73
C PRO A 294 4.98 -8.77 -10.02
N THR A 295 3.81 -8.16 -9.84
CA THR A 295 2.51 -8.82 -10.07
C THR A 295 1.80 -8.28 -11.31
N LEU A 296 2.59 -8.05 -12.37
CA LEU A 296 2.08 -7.67 -13.68
C LEU A 296 1.15 -8.77 -14.22
N SER A 297 -0.05 -8.39 -14.64
CA SER A 297 -1.07 -9.35 -15.10
C SER A 297 -1.43 -9.23 -16.57
N LYS A 298 -1.19 -8.06 -17.18
CA LYS A 298 -1.43 -7.71 -18.58
C LYS A 298 -0.47 -6.63 -19.01
#